data_AF-A0A9N8MKY3-F1
#
_entry.id   AF-A0A9N8MKY3-F1
#
_cell.length_a   1.000
_cell.length_b   1.000
_cell.length_c   1.000
_cell.angle_alpha   90.00
_cell.angle_beta   90.00
_cell.angle_gamma   90.00
#
_symmetry.space_group_name_H-M   'P 1'
#
loop_
_entity.id
_entity.type
_entity.pdbx_description
1 polymer ?
#
loop_
_entity_poly.entity_id
_entity_poly.type
_entity_poly.pdbx_seq_one_letter_code
_entity_poly.pdbx_strand_id
1 'polypeptide(L)' 'MPNLIDYVIENRAFRERFIFFMYPFTIIGGTLASICMLLARHYR' A
#
# COMPACT_ATOMS: atom_id res chain seq x y z
N MET A 1 -4.65 -6.92 24.24
CA MET A 1 -3.41 -6.45 23.58
C MET A 1 -3.79 -5.22 22.78
N PRO A 2 -3.18 -4.04 23.01
CA PRO A 2 -3.44 -2.91 22.13
C PRO A 2 -2.99 -3.29 20.72
N ASN A 3 -3.89 -3.19 19.74
CA ASN A 3 -3.55 -3.55 18.37
C ASN A 3 -2.57 -2.52 17.79
N LEU A 4 -1.67 -2.97 16.92
CA LEU A 4 -0.77 -2.09 16.18
C LEU A 4 -1.57 -0.99 15.43
N ILE A 5 -2.78 -1.34 14.99
CA ILE A 5 -3.73 -0.44 14.34
C ILE A 5 -4.18 0.67 15.28
N ASP A 6 -4.51 0.37 16.54
CA ASP A 6 -4.94 1.37 17.52
C ASP A 6 -3.80 2.38 17.78
N TYR A 7 -2.56 1.89 17.90
CA TYR A 7 -1.37 2.73 18.08
C TYR A 7 -1.09 3.64 16.87
N VAL A 8 -1.31 3.14 15.65
CA VAL A 8 -1.20 3.93 14.42
C VAL A 8 -2.31 4.98 14.33
N ILE A 9 -3.52 4.69 14.81
CA ILE A 9 -4.65 5.61 14.77
C ILE A 9 -4.48 6.75 15.79
N GLU A 10 -4.05 6.42 17.01
CA GLU A 10 -3.86 7.39 18.10
C GLU A 10 -2.69 8.34 17.84
N ASN A 11 -1.60 7.85 17.25
CA ASN A 11 -0.38 8.61 17.09
C ASN A 11 -0.24 9.20 15.67
N ARG A 12 -0.73 10.43 15.48
CA ARG A 12 -0.72 11.14 14.17
C ARG A 12 0.66 11.15 13.48
N ALA A 13 1.73 11.40 14.25
CA ALA A 13 3.08 11.46 13.69
C ALA A 13 3.57 10.09 13.19
N PHE A 14 3.20 9.02 13.89
CA PHE A 14 3.51 7.66 13.45
C PHE A 14 2.69 7.28 12.21
N ARG A 15 1.41 7.67 12.16
CA ARG A 15 0.54 7.47 10.99
C ARG A 15 1.11 8.11 9.73
N GLU A 16 1.57 9.36 9.80
CA GLU A 16 2.12 10.05 8.64
C GLU A 16 3.40 9.39 8.13
N ARG A 17 4.29 8.95 9.03
CA ARG A 17 5.49 8.20 8.66
C ARG A 17 5.14 6.85 8.02
N PHE A 18 4.15 6.16 8.56
CA PHE A 18 3.67 4.89 8.02
C PHE A 18 3.08 5.06 6.61
N ILE A 19 2.26 6.11 6.40
CA ILE A 19 1.71 6.44 5.08
C ILE A 19 2.83 6.79 4.09
N PHE A 20 3.80 7.60 4.51
CA PHE A 20 4.94 7.98 3.65
C PHE A 20 5.76 6.74 3.24
N PHE A 21 5.96 5.80 4.16
CA PHE A 21 6.64 4.55 3.89
C PHE A 21 5.83 3.63 2.96
N MET A 22 4.49 3.62 3.07
CA MET A 22 3.60 2.80 2.24
C MET A 22 3.40 3.35 0.83
N TYR A 23 3.60 4.65 0.62
CA TYR A 23 3.42 5.33 -0.67
C TYR A 23 4.18 4.68 -1.84
N PRO A 24 5.50 4.39 -1.76
CA PRO A 24 6.21 3.70 -2.86
C PRO A 24 5.63 2.31 -3.16
N PHE A 25 5.18 1.56 -2.15
CA PHE A 25 4.59 0.25 -2.35
C PHE A 25 3.25 0.32 -3.08
N THR A 26 2.44 1.36 -2.83
CA THR A 26 1.19 1.55 -3.60
C THR A 26 1.46 1.83 -5.08
N ILE A 27 2.53 2.56 -5.40
CA ILE A 27 2.94 2.80 -6.80
C ILE A 27 3.40 1.51 -7.47
N ILE A 28 4.27 0.75 -6.81
CA ILE A 28 4.78 -0.53 -7.32
C ILE A 28 3.63 -1.52 -7.51
N GLY A 29 2.76 -1.66 -6.51
CA GLY A 29 1.59 -2.54 -6.55
C GLY A 29 0.61 -2.17 -7.66
N GLY A 30 0.31 -0.87 -7.83
CA GLY A 30 -0.56 -0.39 -8.91
C GLY A 30 0.03 -0.63 -10.29
N THR A 31 1.33 -0.43 -10.45
CA THR A 31 2.04 -0.68 -11.71
C THR A 31 2.04 -2.17 -12.05
N LEU A 32 2.34 -3.04 -11.09
CA LEU A 32 2.27 -4.49 -11.25
C LEU A 32 0.86 -4.95 -11.60
N ALA A 33 -0.16 -4.47 -10.90
CA ALA A 33 -1.55 -4.81 -11.18
C ALA A 33 -1.95 -4.42 -12.62
N SER A 34 -1.55 -3.23 -13.07
CA SER A 34 -1.78 -2.75 -14.43
C SER A 34 -1.09 -3.64 -15.48
N ILE A 35 0.19 -3.97 -15.26
CA ILE A 35 0.95 -4.86 -16.15
C ILE A 35 0.32 -6.24 -16.20
N CYS A 36 -0.04 -6.82 -15.05
CA CYS A 36 -0.72 -8.11 -14.98
C CYS A 36 -2.06 -8.10 -15.72
N MET A 37 -2.83 -7.02 -15.62
CA MET A 37 -4.09 -6.87 -16.34
C MET A 37 -3.88 -6.79 -17.85
N LEU A 38 -2.86 -6.06 -18.31
CA LEU A 38 -2.48 -5.98 -19.72
C LEU A 38 -1.99 -7.34 -20.25
N LEU A 39 -1.13 -8.03 -19.49
CA LEU A 39 -0.69 -9.39 -19.84
C LEU A 39 -1.90 -10.34 -19.92
N ALA A 40 -2.78 -10.33 -18.93
CA ALA A 40 -3.95 -11.20 -18.91
C ALA A 40 -4.88 -10.97 -20.11
N ARG A 41 -4.91 -9.74 -20.66
CA ARG A 41 -5.61 -9.44 -21.90
C ARG A 41 -4.84 -9.87 -23.15
N HIS A 42 -3.51 -9.81 -23.14
CA HIS A 42 -2.68 -10.21 -24.28
C HIS A 42 -2.62 -11.73 -24.48
N TYR A 43 -2.68 -12.51 -23.39
CA TYR A 43 -2.65 -13.98 -23.41
C TYR A 43 -4.05 -14.62 -23.53
N ARG A 44 -5.12 -13.82 -23.57
CA ARG A 44 -6.48 -14.25 -23.91
C ARG A 44 -6.76 -13.97 -25.37
#